data_AF-A0A928N7F0-F1
#
_entry.id   AF-A0A928N7F0-F1
#
_cell.length_a   1.000
_cell.length_b   1.000
_cell.length_c   1.000
_cell.angle_alpha   90.00
_cell.angle_beta   90.00
_cell.angle_gamma   90.00
#
_symmetry.space_group_name_H-M   'P 1'
#
loop_
_entity.id
_entity.type
_entity.pdbx_description
1 polymer ?
#
loop_
_entity_poly.entity_id
_entity_poly.type
_entity_poly.pdbx_seq_one_letter_code
_entity_poly.pdbx_strand_id
1 'polypeptide(L)'
;MNESITNELYVEIYKMLQKMISHISSAAGIDDENLEKYYVPEAVYFNQNYLRRLASSIQNSGMMHNSIKFNGENFEHIRNKLYDFNIEECLKNYSDYKELYNAFTNFGAADKGMKNTKETNWERYSKGIFDGLVFLGRENGKKKIEELIKLGECKEFSKKFIDAIEEIQSRIHGLGFALTCDWLKECGCTWLAKPDIHINEVYKSIVNKEKFKDYDVMEFMFNWAEILKNEKVDEKISAYKLDKIIWLNCTGNFYLNDTKIGRDMIVNGISNILK
;
A
#
# COMPACT_ATOMS: atom_id res chain seq x y z
N MET A 1 -25.78 -15.72 -14.82
CA MET A 1 -24.96 -16.94 -14.94
C MET A 1 -23.58 -16.57 -14.44
N ASN A 2 -23.15 -17.11 -13.29
CA ASN A 2 -21.76 -17.03 -12.86
C ASN A 2 -21.03 -18.18 -13.56
N GLU A 3 -20.49 -17.94 -14.74
CA GLU A 3 -19.40 -18.80 -15.21
C GLU A 3 -18.25 -18.61 -14.21
N SER A 4 -17.75 -19.72 -13.64
CA SER A 4 -16.56 -19.65 -12.81
C SER A 4 -15.41 -19.14 -13.69
N ILE A 5 -14.83 -18.01 -13.34
CA ILE A 5 -13.61 -17.49 -13.98
C ILE A 5 -12.56 -18.62 -13.99
N THR A 6 -12.10 -19.03 -15.17
CA THR A 6 -11.13 -20.11 -15.32
C THR A 6 -9.70 -19.62 -15.03
N ASN A 7 -8.80 -20.53 -14.66
CA ASN A 7 -7.37 -20.22 -14.53
C ASN A 7 -6.81 -19.62 -15.82
N GLU A 8 -7.27 -20.12 -16.98
CA GLU A 8 -6.86 -19.64 -18.30
C GLU A 8 -7.15 -18.14 -18.49
N LEU A 9 -8.31 -17.67 -18.03
CA LEU A 9 -8.69 -16.27 -18.10
C LEU A 9 -7.78 -15.37 -17.24
N TYR A 10 -7.42 -15.81 -16.03
CA TYR A 10 -6.46 -15.12 -15.18
C TYR A 10 -5.07 -15.01 -15.84
N VAL A 11 -4.64 -16.06 -16.54
CA VAL A 11 -3.38 -16.09 -17.29
C VAL A 11 -3.43 -15.15 -18.49
N GLU A 12 -4.53 -15.13 -19.25
CA GLU A 12 -4.69 -14.28 -20.41
C GLU A 12 -4.69 -12.79 -20.05
N ILE A 13 -5.45 -12.42 -19.01
CA ILE A 13 -5.46 -11.05 -18.49
C ILE A 13 -4.07 -10.65 -18.00
N TYR A 14 -3.36 -11.53 -17.28
CA TYR A 14 -1.99 -11.25 -16.83
C TYR A 14 -1.03 -11.00 -17.99
N LYS A 15 -1.07 -11.83 -19.04
CA LYS A 15 -0.25 -11.65 -20.24
C LYS A 15 -0.56 -10.33 -20.96
N MET A 16 -1.83 -9.93 -21.00
CA MET A 16 -2.23 -8.62 -21.51
C MET A 16 -1.60 -7.50 -20.67
N LEU A 17 -1.73 -7.54 -19.35
CA LEU A 17 -1.15 -6.55 -18.44
C LEU A 17 0.38 -6.46 -18.57
N GLN A 18 1.06 -7.60 -18.75
CA GLN A 18 2.49 -7.69 -19.02
C GLN A 18 2.86 -6.99 -20.34
N LYS A 19 2.13 -7.29 -21.42
CA LYS A 19 2.37 -6.61 -22.71
C LYS A 19 2.16 -5.11 -22.62
N MET A 20 1.13 -4.66 -21.89
CA MET A 20 0.86 -3.24 -21.67
C MET A 20 1.99 -2.57 -20.88
N ILE A 21 2.42 -3.16 -19.76
CA ILE A 21 3.47 -2.56 -18.92
C ILE A 21 4.81 -2.49 -19.67
N SER A 22 5.17 -3.51 -20.45
CA SER A 22 6.38 -3.47 -21.30
C SER A 22 6.32 -2.35 -22.34
N HIS A 23 5.15 -2.12 -22.95
CA HIS A 23 4.98 -1.04 -23.92
C HIS A 23 5.11 0.34 -23.26
N ILE A 24 4.42 0.60 -22.14
CA ILE A 24 4.44 1.92 -21.50
C ILE A 24 5.78 2.21 -20.80
N SER A 25 6.45 1.20 -20.24
CA SER A 25 7.79 1.36 -19.65
C SER A 25 8.83 1.67 -20.72
N SER A 26 8.81 0.94 -21.84
CA SER A 26 9.68 1.23 -23.00
C SER A 26 9.48 2.66 -23.52
N ALA A 27 8.22 3.09 -23.66
CA ALA A 27 7.90 4.45 -24.10
C ALA A 27 8.31 5.53 -23.06
N ALA A 28 8.40 5.16 -21.78
CA ALA A 28 8.95 6.00 -20.72
C ALA A 28 10.49 5.92 -20.61
N GLY A 29 11.17 5.15 -21.46
CA GLY A 29 12.62 4.96 -21.42
C GLY A 29 13.11 4.08 -20.27
N ILE A 30 12.25 3.18 -19.76
CA ILE A 30 12.53 2.28 -18.65
C ILE A 30 12.68 0.87 -19.21
N ASP A 31 13.86 0.28 -19.04
CA ASP A 31 14.14 -1.11 -19.41
C ASP A 31 13.60 -2.11 -18.36
N ASP A 32 13.62 -3.39 -18.71
CA ASP A 32 13.10 -4.46 -17.85
C ASP A 32 13.82 -4.54 -16.48
N GLU A 33 15.13 -4.26 -16.44
CA GLU A 33 15.90 -4.27 -15.20
C GLU A 33 15.46 -3.15 -14.23
N ASN A 34 15.22 -1.94 -14.76
CA ASN A 34 14.69 -0.84 -13.98
C ASN A 34 13.21 -1.03 -13.61
N LEU A 35 12.43 -1.67 -14.48
CA LEU A 35 11.03 -2.00 -14.20
C LEU A 35 10.90 -2.96 -13.02
N GLU A 36 11.77 -3.97 -12.92
CA GLU A 36 11.75 -4.93 -11.80
C GLU A 36 11.95 -4.27 -10.43
N LYS A 37 12.59 -3.09 -10.36
CA LYS A 37 12.76 -2.33 -9.10
C LYS A 37 11.42 -1.89 -8.51
N TYR A 38 10.38 -1.71 -9.34
CA TYR A 38 9.03 -1.37 -8.89
C TYR A 38 8.30 -2.54 -8.21
N TYR A 39 8.76 -3.77 -8.43
CA TYR A 39 8.17 -4.99 -7.88
C TYR A 39 8.81 -5.44 -6.57
N VAL A 40 9.72 -4.63 -6.04
CA VAL A 40 10.39 -4.88 -4.76
C VAL A 40 9.85 -3.89 -3.72
N PRO A 41 9.28 -4.37 -2.58
CA PRO A 41 8.85 -3.52 -1.49
C PRO A 41 9.95 -2.58 -1.02
N GLU A 42 9.59 -1.34 -0.73
CA GLU A 42 10.61 -0.37 -0.42
C GLU A 42 11.31 -0.63 0.94
N ALA A 43 10.74 -1.45 1.84
CA ALA A 43 11.43 -1.89 3.06
C ALA A 43 12.66 -2.78 2.79
N VAL A 44 12.81 -3.34 1.59
CA VAL A 44 14.01 -4.11 1.19
C VAL A 44 15.22 -3.19 1.03
N TYR A 45 15.03 -1.95 0.58
CA TYR A 45 16.13 -1.01 0.31
C TYR A 45 16.47 -0.08 1.48
N PHE A 46 15.50 0.17 2.37
CA PHE A 46 15.65 1.07 3.51
C PHE A 46 15.39 0.28 4.81
N ASN A 47 16.41 -0.43 5.30
CA ASN A 47 16.45 -1.15 6.59
C ASN A 47 15.17 -1.00 7.44
N GLN A 48 14.20 -1.91 7.27
CA GLN A 48 12.98 -2.09 8.08
C GLN A 48 12.44 -0.84 8.80
N ASN A 49 12.32 0.31 8.12
CA ASN A 49 11.83 1.52 8.76
C ASN A 49 10.29 1.58 8.68
N TYR A 50 9.65 0.68 9.44
CA TYR A 50 8.19 0.53 9.50
C TYR A 50 7.49 1.86 9.84
N LEU A 51 8.11 2.69 10.69
CA LEU A 51 7.56 4.00 11.05
C LEU A 51 7.60 4.99 9.88
N ARG A 52 8.69 5.04 9.10
CA ARG A 52 8.75 5.86 7.89
C ARG A 52 7.65 5.46 6.90
N ARG A 53 7.45 4.15 6.71
CA ARG A 53 6.40 3.63 5.82
C ARG A 53 5.01 3.99 6.32
N LEU A 54 4.79 3.83 7.62
CA LEU A 54 3.54 4.22 8.25
C LEU A 54 3.27 5.73 8.07
N ALA A 55 4.30 6.56 8.25
CA ALA A 55 4.21 8.00 8.07
C ALA A 55 3.84 8.41 6.64
N SER A 56 4.33 7.66 5.64
CA SER A 56 3.90 7.84 4.25
C SER A 56 2.45 7.40 4.03
N SER A 57 2.04 6.23 4.54
CA SER A 57 0.70 5.69 4.31
C SER A 57 -0.41 6.46 5.02
N ILE A 58 -0.21 6.92 6.26
CA ILE A 58 -1.23 7.66 7.03
C ILE A 58 -1.64 8.95 6.31
N GLN A 59 -0.71 9.64 5.64
CA GLN A 59 -1.01 10.88 4.92
C GLN A 59 -2.08 10.67 3.83
N ASN A 60 -2.23 9.45 3.32
CA ASN A 60 -3.20 9.13 2.28
C ASN A 60 -4.63 8.98 2.81
N SER A 61 -4.80 8.91 4.14
CA SER A 61 -6.12 8.85 4.78
C SER A 61 -6.88 10.17 4.59
N GLY A 62 -8.13 10.08 4.12
CA GLY A 62 -9.03 11.23 3.99
C GLY A 62 -8.44 12.44 3.24
N MET A 63 -7.61 12.21 2.22
CA MET A 63 -6.94 13.24 1.43
C MET A 63 -5.99 14.18 2.22
N MET A 64 -5.41 13.70 3.33
CA MET A 64 -4.48 14.50 4.13
C MET A 64 -3.17 14.84 3.38
N HIS A 65 -2.84 14.15 2.30
CA HIS A 65 -1.59 14.30 1.54
C HIS A 65 -1.30 15.76 1.13
N ASN A 66 -2.31 16.55 0.78
CA ASN A 66 -2.13 17.95 0.39
C ASN A 66 -1.78 18.87 1.57
N SER A 67 -2.17 18.49 2.79
CA SER A 67 -1.85 19.24 4.02
C SER A 67 -0.56 18.78 4.65
N ILE A 68 -0.31 17.47 4.66
CA ILE A 68 0.85 16.87 5.32
C ILE A 68 2.07 16.93 4.43
N LYS A 69 1.93 16.62 3.13
CA LYS A 69 3.00 16.59 2.12
C LYS A 69 4.27 15.88 2.62
N PHE A 70 4.09 14.70 3.23
CA PHE A 70 5.19 13.90 3.77
C PHE A 70 6.13 13.43 2.66
N ASN A 71 5.61 13.09 1.48
CA ASN A 71 6.44 12.74 0.31
C ASN A 71 6.93 13.98 -0.48
N GLY A 72 6.94 15.16 0.14
CA GLY A 72 7.28 16.42 -0.51
C GLY A 72 7.91 17.40 0.49
N GLU A 73 7.42 18.64 0.48
CA GLU A 73 8.06 19.77 1.19
C GLU A 73 8.25 19.57 2.70
N ASN A 74 7.44 18.73 3.35
CA ASN A 74 7.54 18.51 4.80
C ASN A 74 8.35 17.28 5.19
N PHE A 75 8.90 16.52 4.23
CA PHE A 75 9.61 15.26 4.51
C PHE A 75 10.74 15.43 5.54
N GLU A 76 11.70 16.32 5.25
CA GLU A 76 12.89 16.51 6.11
C GLU A 76 12.49 17.02 7.50
N HIS A 77 11.44 17.82 7.60
CA HIS A 77 10.95 18.32 8.88
C HIS A 77 10.32 17.22 9.72
N ILE A 78 9.44 16.43 9.12
CA ILE A 78 8.82 15.28 9.79
C ILE A 78 9.89 14.27 10.19
N ARG A 79 10.83 13.97 9.29
CA ARG A 79 11.98 13.09 9.53
C ARG A 79 12.80 13.55 10.74
N ASN A 80 13.13 14.84 10.81
CA ASN A 80 13.88 15.41 11.94
C ASN A 80 13.11 15.33 13.26
N LYS A 81 11.79 15.63 13.25
CA LYS A 81 10.95 15.52 14.45
C LYS A 81 10.72 14.08 14.87
N LEU A 82 10.80 13.13 13.95
CA LEU A 82 10.75 11.71 14.24
C LEU A 82 12.14 11.09 14.46
N TYR A 83 13.19 11.90 14.67
CA TYR A 83 14.54 11.42 14.95
C TYR A 83 15.04 10.39 13.92
N ASP A 84 14.94 10.72 12.63
CA ASP A 84 15.22 9.78 11.53
C ASP A 84 14.34 8.50 11.59
N PHE A 85 13.12 8.66 12.10
CA PHE A 85 12.15 7.61 12.39
C PHE A 85 12.64 6.59 13.43
N ASN A 86 13.48 7.02 14.37
CA ASN A 86 13.89 6.21 15.51
C ASN A 86 12.74 6.13 16.54
N ILE A 87 12.14 4.93 16.65
CA ILE A 87 11.00 4.66 17.52
C ILE A 87 11.34 4.89 19.00
N GLU A 88 12.52 4.47 19.45
CA GLU A 88 12.92 4.60 20.86
C GLU A 88 13.12 6.07 21.24
N GLU A 89 13.81 6.84 20.39
CA GLU A 89 14.00 8.27 20.62
C GLU A 89 12.67 9.04 20.57
N CYS A 90 11.78 8.69 19.64
CA CYS A 90 10.42 9.27 19.62
C CYS A 90 9.67 8.99 20.93
N LEU A 91 9.67 7.75 21.42
CA LEU A 91 8.94 7.36 22.63
C LEU A 91 9.56 7.89 23.94
N LYS A 92 10.83 8.31 23.92
CA LYS A 92 11.48 9.05 25.02
C LYS A 92 11.07 10.52 25.05
N ASN A 93 10.89 11.13 23.88
CA ASN A 93 10.66 12.57 23.73
C ASN A 93 9.18 12.96 23.56
N TYR A 94 8.31 12.00 23.24
CA TYR A 94 6.87 12.21 23.09
C TYR A 94 6.09 11.26 23.99
N SER A 95 5.33 11.84 24.91
CA SER A 95 4.46 11.13 25.84
C SER A 95 3.05 10.87 25.29
N ASP A 96 2.60 11.74 24.38
CA ASP A 96 1.30 11.65 23.70
C ASP A 96 1.33 12.23 22.28
N TYR A 97 0.21 12.10 21.55
CA TYR A 97 0.06 12.64 20.21
C TYR A 97 0.05 14.18 20.16
N LYS A 98 -0.25 14.86 21.28
CA LYS A 98 -0.34 16.32 21.34
C LYS A 98 1.04 16.94 21.35
N GLU A 99 1.98 16.34 22.09
CA GLU A 99 3.39 16.74 22.02
C GLU A 99 3.95 16.56 20.60
N LEU A 100 3.61 15.46 19.93
CA LEU A 100 4.00 15.22 18.55
C LEU A 100 3.36 16.24 17.58
N TYR A 101 2.07 16.52 17.75
CA TYR A 101 1.37 17.56 17.00
C TYR A 101 2.02 18.94 17.17
N ASN A 102 2.34 19.31 18.42
CA ASN A 102 3.01 20.57 18.72
C ASN A 102 4.40 20.60 18.08
N ALA A 103 5.13 19.48 18.08
CA ALA A 103 6.43 19.39 17.43
C ALA A 103 6.36 19.59 15.91
N PHE A 104 5.30 19.09 15.24
CA PHE A 104 5.07 19.33 13.82
C PHE A 104 4.62 20.76 13.50
N THR A 105 3.73 21.33 14.32
CA THR A 105 3.12 22.65 14.05
C THR A 105 3.98 23.83 14.46
N ASN A 106 4.80 23.72 15.52
CA ASN A 106 5.75 24.76 15.94
C ASN A 106 6.85 25.04 14.91
N PHE A 107 6.96 24.22 13.86
CA PHE A 107 7.91 24.38 12.77
C PHE A 107 7.33 25.17 11.57
N GLY A 108 6.05 25.54 11.58
CA GLY A 108 5.43 26.32 10.49
C GLY A 108 4.53 25.50 9.56
N ALA A 109 4.15 24.28 9.96
CA ALA A 109 3.05 23.58 9.30
C ALA A 109 1.78 24.44 9.40
N ALA A 110 1.19 24.79 8.26
CA ALA A 110 -0.01 25.62 8.20
C ALA A 110 -1.22 24.83 8.73
N ASP A 111 -1.43 24.85 10.05
CA ASP A 111 -2.58 24.26 10.71
C ASP A 111 -3.34 25.32 11.51
N LYS A 112 -4.68 25.18 11.59
CA LYS A 112 -5.54 26.15 12.29
C LYS A 112 -5.68 25.87 13.80
N GLY A 113 -4.74 25.11 14.36
CA GLY A 113 -4.80 24.62 15.75
C GLY A 113 -5.78 23.45 15.92
N MET A 114 -5.58 22.68 16.99
CA MET A 114 -6.52 21.64 17.41
C MET A 114 -7.91 22.24 17.64
N LYS A 115 -8.95 21.50 17.25
CA LYS A 115 -10.34 21.98 17.36
C LYS A 115 -11.17 21.05 18.22
N ASN A 116 -12.07 21.63 19.01
CA ASN A 116 -12.99 20.86 19.86
C ASN A 116 -14.07 20.10 19.09
N THR A 117 -14.32 20.45 17.81
CA THR A 117 -15.45 19.91 17.02
C THR A 117 -15.04 18.91 15.94
N LYS A 118 -13.90 19.14 15.28
CA LYS A 118 -13.39 18.27 14.22
C LYS A 118 -11.88 18.39 14.14
N GLU A 119 -11.21 17.26 14.30
CA GLU A 119 -9.76 17.14 14.23
C GLU A 119 -9.22 17.72 12.90
N THR A 120 -8.07 18.40 12.98
CA THR A 120 -7.36 18.84 11.78
C THR A 120 -6.63 17.68 11.11
N ASN A 121 -6.15 17.88 9.88
CA ASN A 121 -5.33 16.87 9.20
C ASN A 121 -4.04 16.59 9.98
N TRP A 122 -3.41 17.61 10.56
CA TRP A 122 -2.23 17.45 11.40
C TRP A 122 -2.55 16.76 12.72
N GLU A 123 -3.70 17.03 13.33
CA GLU A 123 -4.13 16.32 14.55
C GLU A 123 -4.34 14.82 14.27
N ARG A 124 -5.07 14.49 13.20
CA ARG A 124 -5.30 13.10 12.77
C ARG A 124 -4.01 12.38 12.42
N TYR A 125 -3.12 13.06 11.68
CA TYR A 125 -1.81 12.53 11.31
C TYR A 125 -0.97 12.25 12.57
N SER A 126 -0.90 13.20 13.51
CA SER A 126 -0.13 13.05 14.75
C SER A 126 -0.65 11.90 15.62
N LYS A 127 -1.99 11.73 15.73
CA LYS A 127 -2.61 10.58 16.41
C LYS A 127 -2.14 9.27 15.79
N GLY A 128 -2.29 9.11 14.48
CA GLY A 128 -1.90 7.88 13.79
C GLY A 128 -0.40 7.58 13.90
N ILE A 129 0.48 8.60 13.80
CA ILE A 129 1.92 8.40 13.99
C ILE A 129 2.22 7.97 15.42
N PHE A 130 1.62 8.61 16.42
CA PHE A 130 1.86 8.28 17.82
C PHE A 130 1.36 6.88 18.18
N ASP A 131 0.18 6.49 17.71
CA ASP A 131 -0.28 5.11 17.87
C ASP A 131 0.65 4.12 17.18
N GLY A 132 1.14 4.47 15.99
CA GLY A 132 2.16 3.71 15.29
C GLY A 132 3.44 3.50 16.10
N LEU A 133 3.92 4.56 16.77
CA LEU A 133 5.05 4.49 17.68
C LEU A 133 4.77 3.55 18.85
N VAL A 134 3.60 3.66 19.47
CA VAL A 134 3.19 2.78 20.58
C VAL A 134 3.08 1.34 20.11
N PHE A 135 2.39 1.08 19.00
CA PHE A 135 2.27 -0.26 18.41
C PHE A 135 3.64 -0.88 18.14
N LEU A 136 4.51 -0.16 17.42
CA LEU A 136 5.83 -0.66 17.02
C LEU A 136 6.80 -0.80 18.19
N GLY A 137 6.76 0.10 19.17
CA GLY A 137 7.75 0.18 20.25
C GLY A 137 7.32 -0.44 21.59
N ARG A 138 6.01 -0.57 21.85
CA ARG A 138 5.48 -1.02 23.15
C ARG A 138 4.56 -2.24 23.03
N GLU A 139 3.98 -2.52 21.86
CA GLU A 139 2.99 -3.60 21.67
C GLU A 139 3.48 -4.75 20.79
N ASN A 140 4.80 -4.95 20.70
CA ASN A 140 5.42 -5.97 19.84
C ASN A 140 5.05 -5.85 18.35
N GLY A 141 4.70 -4.66 17.87
CA GLY A 141 4.23 -4.46 16.50
C GLY A 141 5.22 -4.91 15.43
N LYS A 142 6.53 -4.72 15.65
CA LYS A 142 7.57 -5.24 14.74
C LYS A 142 7.49 -6.75 14.57
N LYS A 143 7.49 -7.48 15.68
CA LYS A 143 7.37 -8.95 15.70
C LYS A 143 6.11 -9.41 14.99
N LYS A 144 5.00 -8.69 15.19
CA LYS A 144 3.73 -9.00 14.54
C LYS A 144 3.77 -8.82 13.02
N ILE A 145 4.46 -7.79 12.53
CA ILE A 145 4.71 -7.61 11.09
C ILE A 145 5.58 -8.76 10.56
N GLU A 146 6.64 -9.14 11.27
CA GLU A 146 7.50 -10.28 10.89
C GLU A 146 6.74 -11.61 10.85
N GLU A 147 5.82 -11.83 11.80
CA GLU A 147 4.92 -12.99 11.80
C GLU A 147 3.99 -12.97 10.59
N LEU A 148 3.47 -11.80 10.19
CA LEU A 148 2.65 -11.64 8.99
C LEU A 148 3.42 -11.88 7.69
N ILE A 149 4.71 -11.49 7.63
CA ILE A 149 5.57 -11.77 6.48
C ILE A 149 5.69 -13.28 6.30
N LYS A 150 5.98 -14.03 7.38
CA LYS A 150 6.08 -15.50 7.36
C LYS A 150 4.74 -16.17 7.05
N LEU A 151 3.65 -15.62 7.57
CA LEU A 151 2.31 -16.14 7.33
C LEU A 151 1.94 -16.12 5.84
N GLY A 152 2.49 -15.17 5.08
CA GLY A 152 2.35 -15.07 3.62
C GLY A 152 3.06 -16.13 2.80
N GLU A 153 3.87 -16.99 3.42
CA GLU A 153 4.48 -18.15 2.76
C GLU A 153 3.47 -19.30 2.55
N CYS A 154 2.28 -19.19 3.14
CA CYS A 154 1.17 -20.11 2.89
C CYS A 154 0.71 -20.02 1.43
N LYS A 155 0.31 -21.15 0.84
CA LYS A 155 -0.27 -21.21 -0.53
C LYS A 155 -1.78 -21.04 -0.58
N GLU A 156 -2.42 -20.95 0.58
CA GLU A 156 -3.86 -20.85 0.73
C GLU A 156 -4.21 -19.61 1.54
N PHE A 157 -5.19 -18.86 1.05
CA PHE A 157 -5.72 -17.71 1.76
C PHE A 157 -6.47 -18.16 3.02
N SER A 158 -6.27 -17.44 4.13
CA SER A 158 -6.87 -17.80 5.42
C SER A 158 -7.57 -16.62 6.06
N LYS A 159 -8.67 -16.87 6.79
CA LYS A 159 -9.33 -15.87 7.64
C LYS A 159 -8.37 -15.22 8.65
N LYS A 160 -7.30 -15.94 9.07
CA LYS A 160 -6.23 -15.40 9.92
C LYS A 160 -5.54 -14.17 9.31
N PHE A 161 -5.46 -14.08 7.98
CA PHE A 161 -4.90 -12.92 7.31
C PHE A 161 -5.77 -11.70 7.60
N ILE A 162 -7.08 -11.82 7.38
CA ILE A 162 -8.05 -10.75 7.63
C ILE A 162 -8.01 -10.32 9.10
N ASP A 163 -8.07 -11.30 10.02
CA ASP A 163 -8.09 -11.01 11.46
C ASP A 163 -6.83 -10.24 11.91
N ALA A 164 -5.67 -10.60 11.37
CA ALA A 164 -4.42 -9.91 11.69
C ALA A 164 -4.39 -8.46 11.15
N ILE A 165 -4.92 -8.22 9.95
CA ILE A 165 -5.04 -6.88 9.37
C ILE A 165 -6.02 -6.02 10.17
N GLU A 166 -7.20 -6.56 10.49
CA GLU A 166 -8.23 -5.87 11.29
C GLU A 166 -7.72 -5.52 12.69
N GLU A 167 -6.97 -6.42 13.33
CA GLU A 167 -6.38 -6.15 14.64
C GLU A 167 -5.36 -5.01 14.59
N ILE A 168 -4.48 -4.97 13.57
CA ILE A 168 -3.51 -3.87 13.41
C ILE A 168 -4.23 -2.55 13.12
N GLN A 169 -5.21 -2.56 12.22
CA GLN A 169 -6.05 -1.40 11.91
C GLN A 169 -6.70 -0.81 13.17
N SER A 170 -7.18 -1.65 14.08
CA SER A 170 -7.85 -1.19 15.30
C SER A 170 -6.93 -0.43 16.27
N ARG A 171 -5.61 -0.58 16.11
CA ARG A 171 -4.59 0.00 17.00
C ARG A 171 -4.06 1.35 16.54
N ILE A 172 -4.28 1.74 15.28
CA ILE A 172 -3.65 2.92 14.69
C ILE A 172 -4.70 3.86 14.09
N HIS A 173 -4.84 5.06 14.66
CA HIS A 173 -5.79 6.06 14.17
C HIS A 173 -5.53 6.44 12.71
N GLY A 174 -6.61 6.57 11.95
CA GLY A 174 -6.57 7.01 10.55
C GLY A 174 -6.18 5.93 9.54
N LEU A 175 -5.84 4.72 9.99
CA LEU A 175 -5.37 3.63 9.15
C LEU A 175 -6.51 2.62 8.89
N GLY A 176 -7.34 2.89 7.88
CA GLY A 176 -8.37 1.94 7.44
C GLY A 176 -7.76 0.75 6.66
N PHE A 177 -8.55 -0.31 6.43
CA PHE A 177 -8.09 -1.59 5.87
C PHE A 177 -7.18 -1.43 4.64
N ALA A 178 -7.59 -0.66 3.63
CA ALA A 178 -6.78 -0.42 2.45
C ALA A 178 -5.42 0.23 2.76
N LEU A 179 -5.35 1.16 3.70
CA LEU A 179 -4.09 1.79 4.12
C LEU A 179 -3.24 0.85 4.99
N THR A 180 -3.86 -0.05 5.75
CA THR A 180 -3.16 -1.13 6.43
C THR A 180 -2.45 -2.04 5.44
N CYS A 181 -3.16 -2.46 4.37
CA CYS A 181 -2.55 -3.26 3.31
C CYS A 181 -1.42 -2.50 2.60
N ASP A 182 -1.64 -1.22 2.28
CA ASP A 182 -0.63 -0.33 1.68
C ASP A 182 0.65 -0.23 2.52
N TRP A 183 0.50 -0.05 3.83
CA TRP A 183 1.62 0.03 4.74
C TRP A 183 2.35 -1.31 4.87
N LEU A 184 1.62 -2.40 5.13
CA LEU A 184 2.21 -3.72 5.39
C LEU A 184 2.86 -4.33 4.15
N LYS A 185 2.29 -4.13 2.95
CA LYS A 185 2.90 -4.63 1.71
C LYS A 185 4.26 -4.00 1.47
N GLU A 186 4.39 -2.69 1.76
CA GLU A 186 5.68 -1.99 1.67
C GLU A 186 6.63 -2.34 2.83
N CYS A 187 6.13 -2.92 3.93
CA CYS A 187 6.92 -3.47 5.03
C CYS A 187 7.45 -4.89 4.78
N GLY A 188 7.06 -5.53 3.67
CA GLY A 188 7.54 -6.86 3.28
C GLY A 188 6.45 -7.92 3.17
N CYS A 189 5.19 -7.62 3.50
CA CYS A 189 4.07 -8.54 3.29
C CYS A 189 3.66 -8.57 1.80
N THR A 190 4.52 -9.14 0.95
CA THR A 190 4.33 -9.16 -0.53
C THR A 190 3.10 -9.95 -0.99
N TRP A 191 2.53 -10.75 -0.11
CA TRP A 191 1.26 -11.44 -0.31
C TRP A 191 0.03 -10.51 -0.27
N LEU A 192 0.21 -9.23 0.08
CA LEU A 192 -0.84 -8.22 0.09
C LEU A 192 -0.89 -7.41 -1.21
N ALA A 193 -2.12 -7.16 -1.67
CA ALA A 193 -2.46 -6.06 -2.56
C ALA A 193 -3.29 -5.03 -1.80
N LYS A 194 -3.28 -3.79 -2.27
CA LYS A 194 -4.09 -2.71 -1.69
C LYS A 194 -5.45 -2.66 -2.38
N PRO A 195 -6.57 -2.82 -1.67
CA PRO A 195 -7.90 -2.63 -2.25
C PRO A 195 -8.23 -1.14 -2.46
N ASP A 196 -7.47 -0.48 -3.34
CA ASP A 196 -7.69 0.91 -3.75
C ASP A 196 -8.55 1.00 -5.01
N ILE A 197 -8.78 2.21 -5.50
CA ILE A 197 -9.65 2.46 -6.66
C ILE A 197 -9.24 1.65 -7.90
N HIS A 198 -7.93 1.46 -8.14
CA HIS A 198 -7.44 0.77 -9.34
C HIS A 198 -7.61 -0.75 -9.22
N ILE A 199 -7.24 -1.31 -8.07
CA ILE A 199 -7.42 -2.75 -7.83
C ILE A 199 -8.92 -3.11 -7.78
N ASN A 200 -9.74 -2.23 -7.19
CA ASN A 200 -11.18 -2.39 -7.14
C ASN A 200 -11.84 -2.35 -8.53
N GLU A 201 -11.39 -1.48 -9.43
CA GLU A 201 -11.87 -1.43 -10.81
C GLU A 201 -11.56 -2.73 -11.58
N VAL A 202 -10.35 -3.29 -11.39
CA VAL A 202 -9.97 -4.59 -11.97
C VAL A 202 -10.81 -5.72 -11.41
N TYR A 203 -10.94 -5.78 -10.09
CA TYR A 203 -11.77 -6.78 -9.41
C TYR A 203 -13.22 -6.73 -9.92
N LYS A 204 -13.83 -5.55 -9.99
CA LYS A 204 -15.18 -5.35 -10.54
C LYS A 204 -15.31 -5.87 -11.96
N SER A 205 -14.33 -5.56 -12.81
CA SER A 205 -14.34 -5.92 -14.23
C SER A 205 -14.28 -7.43 -14.41
N ILE A 206 -13.49 -8.11 -13.60
CA ILE A 206 -13.26 -9.56 -13.70
C ILE A 206 -14.40 -10.34 -13.02
N VAL A 207 -14.75 -9.97 -11.79
CA VAL A 207 -15.73 -10.70 -10.95
C VAL A 207 -17.17 -10.29 -11.26
N ASN A 208 -17.37 -9.20 -12.01
CA ASN A 208 -18.69 -8.65 -12.36
C ASN A 208 -19.58 -8.42 -11.12
N LYS A 209 -19.00 -7.89 -10.04
CA LYS A 209 -19.66 -7.66 -8.74
C LYS A 209 -19.51 -6.20 -8.31
N GLU A 210 -20.62 -5.47 -8.25
CA GLU A 210 -20.60 -4.05 -7.88
C GLU A 210 -20.39 -3.79 -6.39
N LYS A 211 -20.87 -4.69 -5.52
CA LYS A 211 -20.76 -4.57 -4.06
C LYS A 211 -19.85 -5.66 -3.51
N PHE A 212 -18.76 -5.27 -2.88
CA PHE A 212 -17.79 -6.16 -2.26
C PHE A 212 -17.18 -5.49 -1.03
N LYS A 213 -16.44 -6.27 -0.25
CA LYS A 213 -15.64 -5.75 0.87
C LYS A 213 -14.15 -5.78 0.50
N ASP A 214 -13.36 -4.96 1.18
CA ASP A 214 -11.91 -4.86 0.93
C ASP A 214 -11.18 -6.22 1.01
N TYR A 215 -11.62 -7.09 1.92
CA TYR A 215 -11.03 -8.42 2.02
C TYR A 215 -11.40 -9.36 0.84
N ASP A 216 -12.55 -9.14 0.15
CA ASP A 216 -12.89 -9.91 -1.06
C ASP A 216 -11.83 -9.63 -2.15
N VAL A 217 -11.39 -8.38 -2.25
CA VAL A 217 -10.38 -7.92 -3.21
C VAL A 217 -8.98 -8.40 -2.80
N MET A 218 -8.67 -8.38 -1.51
CA MET A 218 -7.41 -8.92 -0.98
C MET A 218 -7.27 -10.42 -1.29
N GLU A 219 -8.32 -11.20 -1.02
CA GLU A 219 -8.36 -12.64 -1.31
C GLU A 219 -8.23 -12.90 -2.81
N PHE A 220 -8.97 -12.15 -3.63
CA PHE A 220 -8.89 -12.25 -5.09
C PHE A 220 -7.46 -12.04 -5.61
N MET A 221 -6.79 -10.98 -5.17
CA MET A 221 -5.43 -10.67 -5.63
C MET A 221 -4.40 -11.72 -5.17
N PHE A 222 -4.56 -12.23 -3.94
CA PHE A 222 -3.75 -13.33 -3.43
C PHE A 222 -3.93 -14.59 -4.30
N ASN A 223 -5.18 -15.01 -4.50
CA ASN A 223 -5.49 -16.21 -5.26
C ASN A 223 -5.06 -16.09 -6.73
N TRP A 224 -5.22 -14.91 -7.35
CA TRP A 224 -4.75 -14.68 -8.71
C TRP A 224 -3.23 -14.86 -8.81
N ALA A 225 -2.45 -14.31 -7.87
CA ALA A 225 -1.01 -14.53 -7.84
C ALA A 225 -0.65 -16.03 -7.68
N GLU A 226 -1.34 -16.76 -6.79
CA GLU A 226 -1.10 -18.21 -6.62
C GLU A 226 -1.47 -19.02 -7.87
N ILE A 227 -2.55 -18.66 -8.57
CA ILE A 227 -2.90 -19.28 -9.87
C ILE A 227 -1.74 -19.09 -10.86
N LEU A 228 -1.22 -17.86 -11.01
CA LEU A 228 -0.13 -17.56 -11.94
C LEU A 228 1.17 -18.32 -11.61
N LYS A 229 1.47 -18.54 -10.32
CA LYS A 229 2.58 -19.40 -9.89
C LYS A 229 2.35 -20.85 -10.26
N ASN A 230 1.16 -21.39 -9.96
CA ASN A 230 0.83 -22.80 -10.20
C ASN A 230 0.82 -23.14 -11.70
N GLU A 231 0.35 -22.23 -12.53
CA GLU A 231 0.38 -22.33 -14.00
C GLU A 231 1.77 -22.03 -14.59
N LYS A 232 2.79 -21.77 -13.75
CA LYS A 232 4.19 -21.47 -14.13
C LYS A 232 4.33 -20.32 -15.12
N VAL A 233 3.46 -19.32 -15.01
CA VAL A 233 3.46 -18.13 -15.89
C VAL A 233 4.47 -17.10 -15.39
N ASP A 234 4.56 -16.90 -14.08
CA ASP A 234 5.59 -16.10 -13.43
C ASP A 234 5.85 -16.67 -12.03
N GLU A 235 6.99 -17.33 -11.83
CA GLU A 235 7.34 -17.98 -10.56
C GLU A 235 7.60 -16.98 -9.43
N LYS A 236 7.89 -15.71 -9.76
CA LYS A 236 8.19 -14.64 -8.79
C LYS A 236 6.98 -13.74 -8.51
N ILE A 237 5.84 -14.01 -9.13
CA ILE A 237 4.63 -13.20 -8.93
C ILE A 237 4.21 -13.22 -7.46
N SER A 238 3.66 -12.11 -7.02
CA SER A 238 3.04 -11.95 -5.70
C SER A 238 1.86 -11.01 -5.86
N ALA A 239 0.95 -10.96 -4.87
CA ALA A 239 -0.13 -9.98 -4.90
C ALA A 239 0.41 -8.55 -4.98
N TYR A 240 1.55 -8.27 -4.34
CA TYR A 240 2.28 -7.01 -4.44
C TYR A 240 2.76 -6.71 -5.87
N LYS A 241 3.46 -7.66 -6.50
CA LYS A 241 3.94 -7.46 -7.89
C LYS A 241 2.77 -7.23 -8.84
N LEU A 242 1.70 -8.01 -8.69
CA LEU A 242 0.48 -7.86 -9.50
C LEU A 242 -0.19 -6.50 -9.27
N ASP A 243 -0.32 -6.06 -8.02
CA ASP A 243 -0.80 -4.72 -7.64
C ASP A 243 0.03 -3.62 -8.32
N LYS A 244 1.37 -3.71 -8.28
CA LYS A 244 2.26 -2.74 -8.92
C LYS A 244 2.12 -2.72 -10.44
N ILE A 245 2.01 -3.88 -11.08
CA ILE A 245 1.75 -3.97 -12.54
C ILE A 245 0.44 -3.26 -12.88
N ILE A 246 -0.64 -3.55 -12.15
CA ILE A 246 -1.94 -2.90 -12.36
C ILE A 246 -1.84 -1.39 -12.13
N TRP A 247 -1.24 -0.98 -11.00
CA TRP A 247 -1.12 0.42 -10.63
C TRP A 247 -0.29 1.21 -11.65
N LEU A 248 0.84 0.68 -12.13
CA LEU A 248 1.65 1.32 -13.16
C LEU A 248 0.90 1.46 -14.48
N ASN A 249 0.20 0.40 -14.94
CA ASN A 249 -0.64 0.49 -16.12
C ASN A 249 -1.78 1.52 -15.96
N CYS A 250 -2.40 1.58 -14.78
CA CYS A 250 -3.49 2.50 -14.47
C CYS A 250 -3.05 3.96 -14.33
N THR A 251 -1.80 4.22 -13.93
CA THR A 251 -1.37 5.58 -13.58
C THR A 251 -0.36 6.16 -14.56
N GLY A 252 0.37 5.31 -15.28
CA GLY A 252 1.54 5.69 -16.08
C GLY A 252 2.64 6.35 -15.25
N ASN A 253 2.61 6.23 -13.92
CA ASN A 253 3.48 6.98 -13.00
C ASN A 253 4.69 6.14 -12.57
N PHE A 254 5.80 6.33 -13.25
CA PHE A 254 7.08 5.71 -12.95
C PHE A 254 7.86 6.54 -11.94
N TYR A 255 7.40 6.54 -10.68
CA TYR A 255 7.91 7.42 -9.62
C TYR A 255 9.40 7.24 -9.24
N LEU A 256 10.00 6.05 -9.41
CA LEU A 256 11.45 5.87 -9.20
C LEU A 256 12.31 6.59 -10.25
N ASN A 257 11.72 6.95 -11.39
CA ASN A 257 12.37 7.61 -12.52
C ASN A 257 11.84 9.04 -12.75
N ASP A 258 11.03 9.57 -11.82
CA ASP A 258 10.37 10.88 -11.93
C ASP A 258 9.70 11.12 -13.30
N THR A 259 9.10 10.07 -13.86
CA THR A 259 8.55 10.06 -15.21
C THR A 259 7.09 9.67 -15.20
N LYS A 260 6.28 10.36 -16.00
CA LYS A 260 4.86 10.04 -16.20
C LYS A 260 4.51 10.02 -17.67
N ILE A 261 3.88 8.95 -18.11
CA ILE A 261 3.43 8.76 -19.50
C ILE A 261 1.91 8.63 -19.57
N GLY A 262 1.36 8.84 -20.77
CA GLY A 262 -0.04 8.54 -21.07
C GLY A 262 -0.38 7.08 -20.75
N ARG A 263 -1.63 6.84 -20.36
CA ARG A 263 -2.13 5.53 -19.91
C ARG A 263 -3.24 5.03 -20.81
N ASP A 264 -3.38 3.72 -20.86
CA ASP A 264 -4.54 3.05 -21.43
C ASP A 264 -5.48 2.58 -20.32
N MET A 265 -6.79 2.57 -20.57
CA MET A 265 -7.75 2.01 -19.62
C MET A 265 -7.69 0.49 -19.66
N ILE A 266 -7.01 -0.12 -18.68
CA ILE A 266 -6.89 -1.59 -18.59
C ILE A 266 -8.25 -2.31 -18.55
N VAL A 267 -9.28 -1.65 -18.00
CA VAL A 267 -10.64 -2.18 -17.91
C VAL A 267 -11.23 -2.48 -19.30
N ASN A 268 -10.89 -1.68 -20.31
CA ASN A 268 -11.34 -1.93 -21.68
C ASN A 268 -10.69 -3.18 -22.27
N GLY A 269 -9.40 -3.40 -21.97
CA GLY A 269 -8.68 -4.60 -22.36
C GLY A 269 -9.28 -5.86 -21.72
N ILE A 270 -9.50 -5.81 -20.40
CA ILE A 270 -10.18 -6.88 -19.65
C ILE A 270 -11.56 -7.18 -20.25
N SER A 271 -12.37 -6.14 -20.49
CA SER A 271 -13.72 -6.27 -21.06
C SER A 271 -13.73 -6.90 -22.45
N ASN A 272 -12.63 -6.83 -23.21
CA ASN A 272 -12.54 -7.47 -24.52
C ASN A 272 -12.13 -8.93 -24.43
N ILE A 273 -11.38 -9.33 -23.40
CA ILE A 273 -11.03 -10.73 -23.13
C ILE A 273 -12.25 -11.49 -22.59
N LEU A 274 -13.10 -10.82 -21.82
CA LEU A 274 -14.31 -11.42 -21.21
C LEU A 274 -15.52 -11.57 -22.15
N LYS A 275 -15.41 -11.17 -23.42
CA LYS A 275 -16.48 -11.29 -24.43
C LYS A 275 -16.31 -12.56 -25.25
#